data_AF-A0A9Q3XTY8-F1
#
_entry.id   AF-A0A9Q3XTY8-F1
#
_cell.length_a   1.000
_cell.length_b   1.000
_cell.length_c   1.000
_cell.angle_alpha   90.00
_cell.angle_beta   90.00
_cell.angle_gamma   90.00
#
_symmetry.space_group_name_H-M   'P 1'
#
loop_
_entity.id
_entity.type
_entity.pdbx_description
1 polymer ?
#
loop_
_entity_poly.entity_id
_entity_poly.type
_entity_poly.pdbx_seq_one_letter_code
_entity_poly.pdbx_strand_id
1 'polypeptide(L)'
;MSPARGATTPPSRAGGPVAETVAAARPGRTAPRRRPVRAKFETWVDRPLASFHLIVTVAALLTILGLVMVLSASSVEAYAEDGSAYTMFTRQAIFTVVGLVLFVVALRLPIRILRKMSFPMFVVSVILLVLVLIPGIGTVAQGTRGWFTIGGVGLQPSEISKVTFAVWGAHLLASRRAERADLKGLLIPLVPAAMVIFFLIVLQPDLGTTVALGIILMALLWFAGLPVKVFGSVVGGLFLAAVVLALTAGYRSARIQQWLNPGSDPQGTGYQSRQALYSLADGGLFGLGLGQSRAKWSYLPNAHNDFIFAIIGEELGLVGCIAVIGLFGLLVFTGLRIAARVPDPFMKILVATFTVWILAQAAINIGYVIGLLPVTGLQLPLVSAGGTSTAITLLVLGLLANISRHEPEAVAALASGHDGKFGRLLRLPVPEPYSPVKASQARGGPRGPGRSGVSGPAARQALPPQARRREPEPRAARPNPDRHTSGRPSARDPRRGAADMARSAAARDARSRERRHHR
;
A
#
# COMPACT_ATOMS: atom_id res chain seq x y z
N MET A 1 -28.53 46.06 -58.10
CA MET A 1 -27.28 45.72 -58.83
C MET A 1 -26.12 46.33 -58.06
N SER A 2 -25.12 45.55 -57.65
CA SER A 2 -23.78 46.03 -57.24
C SER A 2 -22.92 46.24 -58.53
N PRO A 3 -21.67 46.81 -58.55
CA PRO A 3 -20.65 46.77 -57.48
C PRO A 3 -19.65 47.98 -57.34
N ALA A 4 -18.76 47.93 -56.30
CA ALA A 4 -17.33 48.37 -56.24
C ALA A 4 -16.92 49.83 -56.62
N ARG A 5 -15.77 50.49 -56.26
CA ARG A 5 -14.63 50.47 -55.29
C ARG A 5 -13.87 51.82 -55.52
N GLY A 6 -12.99 52.42 -54.70
CA GLY A 6 -12.41 52.18 -53.36
C GLY A 6 -11.15 53.06 -53.10
N ALA A 7 -10.44 52.87 -51.96
CA ALA A 7 -9.05 53.31 -51.62
C ALA A 7 -8.71 54.72 -51.03
N THR A 8 -8.26 54.70 -49.76
CA THR A 8 -7.06 55.36 -49.13
C THR A 8 -6.92 56.89 -48.85
N THR A 9 -7.10 57.27 -47.55
CA THR A 9 -6.21 58.05 -46.60
C THR A 9 -5.51 59.38 -46.97
N PRO A 10 -5.01 60.22 -46.02
CA PRO A 10 -5.11 60.30 -44.53
C PRO A 10 -5.70 61.69 -44.10
N PRO A 11 -5.37 62.43 -42.99
CA PRO A 11 -4.64 62.15 -41.73
C PRO A 11 -5.41 62.51 -40.42
N SER A 12 -5.02 63.54 -39.65
CA SER A 12 -5.44 63.83 -38.25
C SER A 12 -5.17 65.29 -37.80
N ARG A 13 -6.01 65.85 -36.90
CA ARG A 13 -5.66 66.87 -35.88
C ARG A 13 -6.74 66.99 -34.78
N ALA A 14 -6.43 67.68 -33.68
CA ALA A 14 -7.12 67.60 -32.38
C ALA A 14 -7.80 68.90 -31.90
N GLY A 15 -8.69 68.83 -30.88
CA GLY A 15 -8.71 69.83 -29.79
C GLY A 15 -10.03 70.42 -29.26
N GLY A 16 -10.69 69.74 -28.29
CA GLY A 16 -11.44 70.32 -27.15
C GLY A 16 -12.84 70.97 -27.36
N PRO A 17 -13.51 71.48 -26.28
CA PRO A 17 -13.46 71.04 -24.86
C PRO A 17 -14.82 71.09 -24.07
N VAL A 18 -14.76 70.78 -22.76
CA VAL A 18 -15.65 71.21 -21.61
C VAL A 18 -16.70 70.22 -21.02
N ALA A 19 -16.57 70.00 -19.69
CA ALA A 19 -17.51 69.48 -18.66
C ALA A 19 -18.09 68.03 -18.82
N GLU A 20 -18.38 67.25 -17.77
CA GLU A 20 -18.64 67.57 -16.34
C GLU A 20 -18.34 66.39 -15.38
N THR A 21 -18.19 66.69 -14.07
CA THR A 21 -18.28 65.78 -12.89
C THR A 21 -17.25 64.64 -12.71
N VAL A 22 -16.26 64.87 -11.82
CA VAL A 22 -15.43 63.80 -11.21
C VAL A 22 -15.93 63.48 -9.80
N ALA A 23 -16.57 62.31 -9.63
CA ALA A 23 -16.87 61.76 -8.31
C ALA A 23 -15.72 60.85 -7.82
N ALA A 24 -15.08 61.21 -6.71
CA ALA A 24 -13.91 60.49 -6.20
C ALA A 24 -14.26 59.13 -5.56
N ALA A 25 -14.07 58.05 -6.31
CA ALA A 25 -14.19 56.68 -5.80
C ALA A 25 -12.97 56.31 -4.92
N ARG A 26 -13.16 56.26 -3.60
CA ARG A 26 -12.17 55.69 -2.67
C ARG A 26 -11.94 54.20 -3.00
N PRO A 27 -10.69 53.69 -3.03
CA PRO A 27 -10.45 52.26 -3.18
C PRO A 27 -10.98 51.53 -1.95
N GLY A 28 -12.07 50.79 -2.12
CA GLY A 28 -12.65 49.97 -1.06
C GLY A 28 -11.64 48.94 -0.57
N ARG A 29 -11.35 48.96 0.74
CA ARG A 29 -10.54 47.92 1.40
C ARG A 29 -11.24 46.57 1.21
N THR A 30 -10.74 45.77 0.28
CA THR A 30 -11.26 44.43 0.01
C THR A 30 -11.06 43.58 1.27
N ALA A 31 -12.15 43.32 1.99
CA ALA A 31 -12.13 42.44 3.14
C ALA A 31 -11.58 41.06 2.72
N PRO A 32 -10.69 40.44 3.52
CA PRO A 32 -10.06 39.19 3.14
C PRO A 32 -11.12 38.09 3.00
N ARG A 33 -11.41 37.68 1.76
CA ARG A 33 -12.34 36.57 1.46
C ARG A 33 -11.91 35.36 2.28
N ARG A 34 -12.70 35.01 3.31
CA ARG A 34 -12.49 33.82 4.14
C ARG A 34 -12.52 32.58 3.25
N ARG A 35 -11.34 32.10 2.81
CA ARG A 35 -11.23 30.85 2.04
C ARG A 35 -11.89 29.71 2.83
N PRO A 36 -12.78 28.90 2.22
CA PRO A 36 -13.48 27.83 2.91
C PRO A 36 -12.49 26.81 3.46
N VAL A 37 -12.86 26.14 4.56
CA VAL A 37 -11.99 25.20 5.29
C VAL A 37 -11.47 24.08 4.36
N ARG A 38 -12.29 23.58 3.44
CA ARG A 38 -11.89 22.59 2.43
C ARG A 38 -10.71 23.06 1.55
N ALA A 39 -10.78 24.27 1.00
CA ALA A 39 -9.68 24.83 0.18
C ALA A 39 -8.39 25.05 0.99
N LYS A 40 -8.49 25.30 2.31
CA LYS A 40 -7.31 25.36 3.19
C LYS A 40 -6.74 23.97 3.50
N PHE A 41 -7.60 22.95 3.59
CA PHE A 41 -7.19 21.56 3.79
C PHE A 41 -6.51 21.00 2.54
N GLU A 42 -7.09 21.17 1.36
CA GLU A 42 -6.52 20.79 0.06
C GLU A 42 -5.12 21.41 -0.12
N THR A 43 -5.00 22.74 0.03
CA THR A 43 -3.70 23.44 -0.09
C THR A 43 -2.67 23.13 1.02
N TRP A 44 -3.05 22.46 2.11
CA TRP A 44 -2.11 21.92 3.10
C TRP A 44 -1.72 20.48 2.79
N VAL A 45 -2.69 19.66 2.37
CA VAL A 45 -2.49 18.26 1.97
C VAL A 45 -1.59 18.17 0.74
N ASP A 46 -1.68 19.11 -0.19
CA ASP A 46 -0.84 19.17 -1.40
C ASP A 46 0.55 19.83 -1.17
N ARG A 47 0.97 19.98 0.09
CA ARG A 47 2.36 20.34 0.39
C ARG A 47 3.30 19.15 0.14
N PRO A 48 4.52 19.38 -0.40
CA PRO A 48 5.46 18.30 -0.73
C PRO A 48 5.80 17.31 0.38
N LEU A 49 5.72 17.72 1.66
CA LEU A 49 6.02 16.89 2.82
C LEU A 49 4.78 16.56 3.68
N ALA A 50 3.56 16.78 3.16
CA ALA A 50 2.32 16.54 3.91
C ALA A 50 2.21 15.07 4.36
N SER A 51 2.46 14.11 3.47
CA SER A 51 2.38 12.67 3.76
C SER A 51 3.33 12.25 4.89
N PHE A 52 4.55 12.81 4.91
CA PHE A 52 5.53 12.60 5.97
C PHE A 52 5.01 13.10 7.32
N HIS A 53 4.54 14.35 7.38
CA HIS A 53 4.01 14.95 8.60
C HIS A 53 2.75 14.26 9.09
N LEU A 54 1.89 13.78 8.20
CA LEU A 54 0.70 13.01 8.53
C LEU A 54 1.04 11.69 9.22
N ILE A 55 1.99 10.89 8.68
CA ILE A 55 2.42 9.64 9.35
C ILE A 55 3.02 9.93 10.72
N VAL A 56 3.94 10.90 10.82
CA VAL A 56 4.58 11.26 12.11
C VAL A 56 3.53 11.70 13.13
N THR A 57 2.53 12.49 12.72
CA THR A 57 1.45 12.97 13.59
C THR A 57 0.55 11.82 14.04
N VAL A 58 0.12 10.94 13.14
CA VAL A 58 -0.74 9.80 13.49
C VAL A 58 0.01 8.81 14.38
N ALA A 59 1.29 8.52 14.08
CA ALA A 59 2.12 7.67 14.92
C ALA A 59 2.27 8.24 16.34
N ALA A 60 2.54 9.53 16.47
CA ALA A 60 2.63 10.20 17.77
C ALA A 60 1.31 10.18 18.53
N LEU A 61 0.19 10.55 17.90
CA LEU A 61 -1.12 10.59 18.55
C LEU A 61 -1.59 9.20 19.00
N LEU A 62 -1.48 8.17 18.15
CA LEU A 62 -1.84 6.80 18.53
C LEU A 62 -0.93 6.25 19.64
N THR A 63 0.38 6.55 19.61
CA THR A 63 1.32 6.08 20.65
C THR A 63 1.07 6.77 22.00
N ILE A 64 0.83 8.08 22.01
CA ILE A 64 0.52 8.83 23.24
C ILE A 64 -0.81 8.36 23.82
N LEU A 65 -1.84 8.21 22.98
CA LEU A 65 -3.13 7.68 23.40
C LEU A 65 -3.00 6.24 23.93
N GLY A 66 -2.24 5.39 23.24
CA GLY A 66 -1.93 4.03 23.70
C GLY A 66 -1.27 4.00 25.08
N LEU A 67 -0.21 4.78 25.30
CA LEU A 67 0.45 4.86 26.61
C LEU A 67 -0.50 5.32 27.73
N VAL A 68 -1.34 6.33 27.47
CA VAL A 68 -2.35 6.81 28.42
C VAL A 68 -3.38 5.73 28.71
N MET A 69 -3.92 5.06 27.69
CA MET A 69 -4.95 4.04 27.86
C MET A 69 -4.41 2.75 28.46
N VAL A 70 -3.15 2.35 28.20
CA VAL A 70 -2.51 1.20 28.87
C VAL A 70 -2.29 1.48 30.34
N LEU A 71 -1.78 2.68 30.71
CA LEU A 71 -1.70 3.08 32.12
C LEU A 71 -3.08 3.06 32.76
N SER A 72 -4.08 3.63 32.08
CA SER A 72 -5.46 3.67 32.56
C SER A 72 -5.99 2.26 32.82
N ALA A 73 -5.93 1.36 31.82
CA ALA A 73 -6.52 0.03 31.85
C ALA A 73 -5.80 -0.99 32.75
N SER A 74 -4.47 -0.91 32.88
CA SER A 74 -3.66 -1.90 33.63
C SER A 74 -3.39 -1.54 35.10
N SER A 75 -3.63 -0.29 35.50
CA SER A 75 -3.25 0.22 36.84
C SER A 75 -3.77 -0.60 38.03
N VAL A 76 -5.03 -1.06 37.98
CA VAL A 76 -5.65 -1.83 39.07
C VAL A 76 -5.13 -3.27 39.11
N GLU A 77 -5.07 -3.93 37.94
CA GLU A 77 -4.59 -5.32 37.78
C GLU A 77 -3.10 -5.44 38.17
N ALA A 78 -2.24 -4.54 37.68
CA ALA A 78 -0.82 -4.51 38.02
C ALA A 78 -0.55 -4.20 39.51
N TYR A 79 -1.41 -3.41 40.15
CA TYR A 79 -1.31 -3.18 41.60
C TYR A 79 -1.70 -4.43 42.41
N ALA A 80 -2.70 -5.19 41.95
CA ALA A 80 -3.13 -6.42 42.61
C ALA A 80 -2.11 -7.57 42.47
N GLU A 81 -1.42 -7.68 41.33
CA GLU A 81 -0.42 -8.73 41.07
C GLU A 81 0.99 -8.39 41.59
N ASP A 82 1.55 -7.24 41.19
CA ASP A 82 2.95 -6.86 41.43
C ASP A 82 3.11 -5.85 42.60
N GLY A 83 2.02 -5.45 43.26
CA GLY A 83 2.02 -4.38 44.28
C GLY A 83 2.32 -2.98 43.72
N SER A 84 2.38 -2.82 42.39
CA SER A 84 2.72 -1.57 41.72
C SER A 84 1.89 -1.38 40.45
N ALA A 85 1.04 -0.35 40.46
CA ALA A 85 0.23 0.05 39.32
C ALA A 85 1.05 0.42 38.06
N TYR A 86 2.38 0.58 38.19
CA TYR A 86 3.26 1.04 37.14
C TYR A 86 4.04 -0.07 36.43
N THR A 87 4.02 -1.33 36.88
CA THR A 87 4.91 -2.36 36.32
C THR A 87 4.62 -2.63 34.83
N MET A 88 3.35 -2.80 34.46
CA MET A 88 2.95 -2.97 33.06
C MET A 88 3.20 -1.70 32.22
N PHE A 89 2.84 -0.52 32.75
CA PHE A 89 3.10 0.76 32.08
C PHE A 89 4.60 0.99 31.81
N THR A 90 5.47 0.71 32.78
CA THR A 90 6.92 0.86 32.66
C THR A 90 7.47 -0.05 31.57
N ARG A 91 7.03 -1.31 31.50
CA ARG A 91 7.39 -2.23 30.40
C ARG A 91 6.93 -1.67 29.05
N GLN A 92 5.67 -1.24 28.93
CA GLN A 92 5.13 -0.65 27.68
C GLN A 92 5.87 0.63 27.27
N ALA A 93 6.26 1.48 28.23
CA ALA A 93 7.04 2.69 28.00
C ALA A 93 8.46 2.38 27.50
N ILE A 94 9.16 1.39 28.10
CA ILE A 94 10.47 0.91 27.62
C ILE A 94 10.37 0.43 26.17
N PHE A 95 9.39 -0.42 25.85
CA PHE A 95 9.18 -0.88 24.48
C PHE A 95 8.78 0.25 23.51
N THR A 96 8.07 1.26 23.99
CA THR A 96 7.76 2.46 23.19
C THR A 96 9.03 3.27 22.90
N VAL A 97 9.93 3.44 23.87
CA VAL A 97 11.25 4.08 23.65
C VAL A 97 12.07 3.28 22.63
N VAL A 98 12.13 1.95 22.76
CA VAL A 98 12.76 1.08 21.75
C VAL A 98 12.11 1.27 20.37
N GLY A 99 10.79 1.33 20.30
CA GLY A 99 10.04 1.60 19.07
C GLY A 99 10.33 2.96 18.46
N LEU A 100 10.47 4.01 19.26
CA LEU A 100 10.85 5.35 18.79
C LEU A 100 12.29 5.37 18.25
N VAL A 101 13.22 4.64 18.88
CA VAL A 101 14.56 4.42 18.34
C VAL A 101 14.49 3.69 16.99
N LEU A 102 13.70 2.61 16.89
CA LEU A 102 13.47 1.89 15.63
C LEU A 102 12.82 2.76 14.56
N PHE A 103 11.89 3.64 14.91
CA PHE A 103 11.27 4.62 14.00
C PHE A 103 12.33 5.57 13.42
N VAL A 104 13.22 6.12 14.25
CA VAL A 104 14.32 7.01 13.81
C VAL A 104 15.38 6.25 13.00
N VAL A 105 15.68 4.99 13.33
CA VAL A 105 16.54 4.12 12.51
C VAL A 105 15.90 3.86 11.15
N ALA A 106 14.62 3.52 11.11
CA ALA A 106 13.86 3.30 9.88
C ALA A 106 13.78 4.56 9.00
N LEU A 107 13.69 5.76 9.59
CA LEU A 107 13.76 7.05 8.88
C LEU A 107 15.10 7.30 8.18
N ARG A 108 16.20 6.76 8.72
CA ARG A 108 17.56 6.91 8.17
C ARG A 108 17.99 5.74 7.28
N LEU A 109 17.32 4.59 7.37
CA LEU A 109 17.68 3.38 6.63
C LEU A 109 17.57 3.59 5.11
N PRO A 110 18.65 3.42 4.33
CA PRO A 110 18.56 3.51 2.87
C PRO A 110 17.70 2.37 2.31
N ILE A 111 16.64 2.71 1.57
CA ILE A 111 15.69 1.71 1.03
C ILE A 111 16.38 0.70 0.09
N ARG A 112 17.51 1.07 -0.53
CA ARG A 112 18.39 0.17 -1.30
C ARG A 112 18.95 -0.98 -0.43
N ILE A 113 19.36 -0.69 0.80
CA ILE A 113 19.88 -1.68 1.76
C ILE A 113 18.73 -2.59 2.23
N LEU A 114 17.59 -2.00 2.62
CA LEU A 114 16.38 -2.75 3.00
C LEU A 114 15.98 -3.76 1.92
N ARG A 115 16.01 -3.35 0.64
CA ARG A 115 15.72 -4.24 -0.50
C ARG A 115 16.78 -5.33 -0.67
N LYS A 116 18.07 -5.00 -0.63
CA LYS A 116 19.17 -5.97 -0.78
C LYS A 116 19.19 -7.01 0.35
N MET A 117 18.86 -6.60 1.57
CA MET A 117 18.80 -7.46 2.76
C MET A 117 17.47 -8.18 2.93
N SER A 118 16.48 -7.94 2.08
CA SER A 118 15.13 -8.50 2.23
C SER A 118 15.10 -10.03 2.39
N PHE A 119 15.78 -10.78 1.51
CA PHE A 119 15.84 -12.24 1.60
C PHE A 119 16.66 -12.75 2.81
N PRO A 120 17.88 -12.24 3.09
CA PRO A 120 18.58 -12.56 4.34
C PRO A 120 17.75 -12.31 5.61
N MET A 121 17.08 -11.16 5.73
CA MET A 121 16.21 -10.86 6.88
C MET A 121 15.02 -11.82 6.98
N PHE A 122 14.42 -12.19 5.84
CA PHE A 122 13.36 -13.20 5.78
C PHE A 122 13.86 -14.57 6.29
N VAL A 123 14.99 -15.06 5.79
CA VAL A 123 15.59 -16.33 6.24
C VAL A 123 15.91 -16.29 7.74
N VAL A 124 16.50 -15.21 8.24
CA VAL A 124 16.75 -15.03 9.68
C VAL A 124 15.45 -15.08 10.49
N SER A 125 14.38 -14.43 10.03
CA SER A 125 13.09 -14.51 10.74
C SER A 125 12.46 -15.91 10.74
N VAL A 126 12.65 -16.70 9.67
CA VAL A 126 12.24 -18.11 9.64
C VAL A 126 13.05 -18.93 10.65
N ILE A 127 14.36 -18.71 10.74
CA ILE A 127 15.22 -19.37 11.75
C ILE A 127 14.75 -19.02 13.17
N LEU A 128 14.43 -17.75 13.45
CA LEU A 128 13.91 -17.34 14.76
C LEU A 128 12.55 -17.99 15.08
N LEU A 129 11.67 -18.17 14.09
CA LEU A 129 10.41 -18.90 14.25
C LEU A 129 10.60 -20.40 14.52
N VAL A 130 11.65 -21.02 13.97
CA VAL A 130 12.03 -22.41 14.31
C VAL A 130 12.58 -22.47 15.73
N LEU A 131 13.52 -21.57 16.08
CA LEU A 131 14.16 -21.55 17.40
C LEU A 131 13.15 -21.33 18.54
N VAL A 132 12.11 -20.50 18.35
CA VAL A 132 11.11 -20.25 19.40
C VAL A 132 10.15 -21.42 19.63
N LEU A 133 10.07 -22.40 18.72
CA LEU A 133 9.30 -23.62 18.95
C LEU A 133 10.02 -24.61 19.88
N ILE A 134 11.35 -24.50 19.99
CA ILE A 134 12.19 -25.44 20.75
C ILE A 134 11.96 -25.25 22.27
N PRO A 135 11.57 -26.31 23.00
CA PRO A 135 11.47 -26.26 24.47
C PRO A 135 12.80 -25.82 25.10
N GLY A 136 12.73 -24.92 26.08
CA GLY A 136 13.92 -24.37 26.75
C GLY A 136 14.55 -23.14 26.06
N ILE A 137 14.24 -22.88 24.79
CA ILE A 137 14.59 -21.61 24.12
C ILE A 137 13.37 -20.69 24.06
N GLY A 138 12.23 -21.21 23.58
CA GLY A 138 10.97 -20.47 23.55
C GLY A 138 10.15 -20.68 24.83
N THR A 139 9.70 -19.58 25.42
CA THR A 139 8.78 -19.60 26.57
C THR A 139 7.32 -19.69 26.15
N VAL A 140 6.52 -20.37 26.97
CA VAL A 140 5.07 -20.49 26.81
C VAL A 140 4.39 -19.38 27.60
N ALA A 141 3.53 -18.60 26.94
CA ALA A 141 2.65 -17.61 27.57
C ALA A 141 1.26 -17.73 26.94
N GLN A 142 0.20 -17.71 27.75
CA GLN A 142 -1.19 -17.82 27.29
C GLN A 142 -1.45 -18.99 26.31
N GLY A 143 -0.83 -20.16 26.58
CA GLY A 143 -0.94 -21.36 25.73
C GLY A 143 -0.11 -21.33 24.43
N THR A 144 0.61 -20.24 24.15
CA THR A 144 1.41 -20.04 22.93
C THR A 144 2.90 -20.06 23.25
N ARG A 145 3.68 -20.92 22.57
CA ARG A 145 5.15 -20.87 22.59
C ARG A 145 5.66 -19.99 21.45
N GLY A 146 5.68 -18.67 21.69
CA GLY A 146 6.01 -17.67 20.67
C GLY A 146 6.97 -16.57 21.11
N TRP A 147 7.54 -16.68 22.32
CA TRP A 147 8.33 -15.61 22.94
C TRP A 147 9.72 -16.08 23.34
N PHE A 148 10.74 -15.24 23.10
CA PHE A 148 12.04 -15.32 23.76
C PHE A 148 12.04 -14.33 24.92
N THR A 149 12.25 -14.79 26.15
CA THR A 149 12.38 -13.90 27.33
C THR A 149 13.84 -13.82 27.77
N ILE A 150 14.38 -12.60 27.83
CA ILE A 150 15.75 -12.34 28.26
C ILE A 150 15.69 -11.19 29.26
N GLY A 151 16.13 -11.41 30.50
CA GLY A 151 16.13 -10.39 31.56
C GLY A 151 14.75 -9.76 31.83
N GLY A 152 13.67 -10.53 31.73
CA GLY A 152 12.29 -10.04 31.89
C GLY A 152 11.70 -9.33 30.66
N VAL A 153 12.47 -9.15 29.58
CA VAL A 153 12.00 -8.55 28.32
C VAL A 153 11.63 -9.67 27.34
N GLY A 154 10.37 -9.68 26.88
CA GLY A 154 9.86 -10.65 25.90
C GLY A 154 9.94 -10.12 24.46
N LEU A 155 10.66 -10.82 23.59
CA LEU A 155 10.67 -10.61 22.14
C LEU A 155 9.84 -11.68 21.42
N GLN A 156 8.89 -11.26 20.59
CA GLN A 156 8.05 -12.16 19.79
C GLN A 156 8.54 -12.22 18.32
N PRO A 157 9.12 -13.33 17.83
CA PRO A 157 9.69 -13.40 16.47
C PRO A 157 8.66 -13.28 15.35
N SER A 158 7.39 -13.60 15.64
CA SER A 158 6.28 -13.50 14.70
C SER A 158 6.05 -12.07 14.21
N GLU A 159 6.19 -11.07 15.09
CA GLU A 159 6.13 -9.64 14.72
C GLU A 159 7.22 -9.27 13.70
N ILE A 160 8.44 -9.78 13.90
CA ILE A 160 9.55 -9.59 12.95
C ILE A 160 9.23 -10.27 11.61
N SER A 161 8.72 -11.51 11.64
CA SER A 161 8.41 -12.26 10.42
C SER A 161 7.35 -11.59 9.53
N LYS A 162 6.39 -10.87 10.12
CA LYS A 162 5.38 -10.09 9.38
C LYS A 162 6.05 -8.99 8.56
N VAL A 163 6.99 -8.26 9.15
CA VAL A 163 7.76 -7.21 8.47
C VAL A 163 8.68 -7.77 7.40
N THR A 164 9.49 -8.79 7.72
CA THR A 164 10.47 -9.35 6.78
C THR A 164 9.78 -10.04 5.59
N PHE A 165 8.66 -10.73 5.81
CA PHE A 165 7.85 -11.31 4.74
C PHE A 165 7.22 -10.25 3.84
N ALA A 166 6.67 -9.16 4.40
CA ALA A 166 6.16 -8.05 3.61
C ALA A 166 7.27 -7.38 2.75
N VAL A 167 8.44 -7.13 3.34
CA VAL A 167 9.61 -6.54 2.65
C VAL A 167 10.13 -7.46 1.55
N TRP A 168 10.31 -8.75 1.84
CA TRP A 168 10.79 -9.72 0.86
C TRP A 168 9.76 -10.01 -0.24
N GLY A 169 8.49 -10.20 0.11
CA GLY A 169 7.40 -10.41 -0.84
C GLY A 169 7.24 -9.22 -1.79
N ALA A 170 7.32 -7.99 -1.29
CA ALA A 170 7.31 -6.79 -2.13
C ALA A 170 8.52 -6.73 -3.06
N HIS A 171 9.72 -7.13 -2.59
CA HIS A 171 10.92 -7.18 -3.44
C HIS A 171 10.81 -8.23 -4.54
N LEU A 172 10.37 -9.44 -4.19
CA LEU A 172 10.16 -10.55 -5.11
C LEU A 172 9.17 -10.16 -6.20
N LEU A 173 7.97 -9.70 -5.83
CA LEU A 173 6.91 -9.34 -6.77
C LEU A 173 7.32 -8.16 -7.68
N ALA A 174 7.96 -7.12 -7.13
CA ALA A 174 8.45 -5.99 -7.92
C ALA A 174 9.59 -6.37 -8.90
N SER A 175 10.40 -7.38 -8.56
CA SER A 175 11.50 -7.84 -9.42
C SER A 175 10.99 -8.73 -10.54
N ARG A 176 10.23 -9.78 -10.18
CA ARG A 176 9.63 -10.73 -11.14
C ARG A 176 8.68 -10.05 -12.12
N ARG A 177 7.92 -9.04 -11.68
CA ARG A 177 7.05 -8.25 -12.58
C ARG A 177 7.86 -7.41 -13.59
N ALA A 178 9.04 -6.92 -13.22
CA ALA A 178 9.93 -6.21 -14.15
C ALA A 178 10.59 -7.16 -15.17
N GLU A 179 10.83 -8.43 -14.78
CA GLU A 179 11.26 -9.52 -15.65
C GLU A 179 10.16 -10.05 -16.58
N ARG A 180 8.93 -9.50 -16.49
CA ARG A 180 7.72 -9.98 -17.19
C ARG A 180 7.38 -11.45 -16.90
N ALA A 181 7.68 -11.90 -15.68
CA ALA A 181 7.37 -13.27 -15.28
C ALA A 181 5.86 -13.54 -15.29
N ASP A 182 5.47 -14.68 -15.84
CA ASP A 182 4.10 -15.18 -15.79
C ASP A 182 3.62 -15.39 -14.34
N LEU A 183 2.31 -15.56 -14.18
CA LEU A 183 1.66 -15.79 -12.88
C LEU A 183 2.32 -16.91 -12.06
N LYS A 184 2.78 -17.99 -12.70
CA LYS A 184 3.54 -19.07 -12.06
C LYS A 184 4.88 -18.58 -11.50
N GLY A 185 5.62 -17.74 -12.23
CA GLY A 185 6.89 -17.16 -11.78
C GLY A 185 6.76 -16.17 -10.61
N LEU A 186 5.55 -15.62 -10.39
CA LEU A 186 5.21 -14.81 -9.21
C LEU A 186 4.81 -15.70 -8.01
N LEU A 187 3.97 -16.72 -8.24
CA LEU A 187 3.40 -17.55 -7.17
C LEU A 187 4.34 -18.65 -6.66
N ILE A 188 5.08 -19.33 -7.54
CA ILE A 188 5.98 -20.44 -7.17
C ILE A 188 7.01 -20.05 -6.10
N PRO A 189 7.66 -18.87 -6.12
CA PRO A 189 8.54 -18.48 -5.03
C PRO A 189 7.78 -17.97 -3.79
N LEU A 190 6.65 -17.26 -3.97
CA LEU A 190 5.96 -16.57 -2.87
C LEU A 190 5.12 -17.52 -1.99
N VAL A 191 4.36 -18.42 -2.61
CA VAL A 191 3.39 -19.28 -1.90
C VAL A 191 4.09 -20.28 -0.97
N PRO A 192 5.13 -21.04 -1.38
CA PRO A 192 5.84 -21.94 -0.46
C PRO A 192 6.50 -21.21 0.70
N ALA A 193 7.08 -20.03 0.46
CA ALA A 193 7.67 -19.20 1.50
C ALA A 193 6.62 -18.70 2.51
N ALA A 194 5.42 -18.33 2.04
CA ALA A 194 4.29 -18.03 2.91
C ALA A 194 3.86 -19.28 3.71
N MET A 195 3.70 -20.44 3.05
CA MET A 195 3.28 -21.69 3.68
C MET A 195 4.25 -22.15 4.78
N VAL A 196 5.56 -21.97 4.61
CA VAL A 196 6.56 -22.26 5.66
C VAL A 196 6.29 -21.42 6.91
N ILE A 197 6.07 -20.11 6.77
CA ILE A 197 5.78 -19.25 7.93
C ILE A 197 4.40 -19.57 8.53
N PHE A 198 3.37 -19.76 7.70
CA PHE A 198 2.05 -20.19 8.18
C PHE A 198 2.13 -21.46 9.03
N PHE A 199 2.84 -22.48 8.55
CA PHE A 199 3.04 -23.73 9.27
C PHE A 199 3.74 -23.50 10.61
N LEU A 200 4.85 -22.75 10.62
CA LEU A 200 5.60 -22.45 11.84
C LEU A 200 4.78 -21.68 12.89
N ILE A 201 3.87 -20.79 12.47
CA ILE A 201 3.05 -19.99 13.41
C ILE A 201 1.80 -20.74 13.86
N VAL A 202 1.21 -21.59 13.01
CA VAL A 202 0.16 -22.53 13.44
C VAL A 202 0.68 -23.53 14.48
N LEU A 203 1.98 -23.90 14.42
CA LEU A 203 2.68 -24.68 15.45
C LEU A 203 2.94 -23.92 16.77
N GLN A 204 2.77 -22.58 16.81
CA GLN A 204 2.85 -21.76 18.04
C GLN A 204 1.48 -21.58 18.74
N PRO A 205 0.46 -22.37 18.36
CA PRO A 205 -0.96 -22.02 18.43
C PRO A 205 -1.46 -20.60 18.09
N ASP A 206 -0.67 -19.67 17.56
CA ASP A 206 -1.04 -18.25 17.40
C ASP A 206 -1.96 -17.99 16.19
N LEU A 207 -3.27 -17.88 16.45
CA LEU A 207 -4.28 -17.58 15.43
C LEU A 207 -4.23 -16.12 14.95
N GLY A 208 -3.99 -15.16 15.86
CA GLY A 208 -4.00 -13.74 15.53
C GLY A 208 -2.92 -13.41 14.51
N THR A 209 -1.68 -13.82 14.78
CA THR A 209 -0.57 -13.65 13.84
C THR A 209 -0.79 -14.43 12.54
N THR A 210 -1.39 -15.61 12.60
CA THR A 210 -1.79 -16.37 11.39
C THR A 210 -2.72 -15.53 10.49
N VAL A 211 -3.74 -14.88 11.06
CA VAL A 211 -4.65 -13.98 10.32
C VAL A 211 -3.90 -12.76 9.77
N ALA A 212 -3.01 -12.16 10.56
CA ALA A 212 -2.19 -11.02 10.12
C ALA A 212 -1.28 -11.35 8.93
N LEU A 213 -0.68 -12.55 8.88
CA LEU A 213 0.06 -13.02 7.70
C LEU A 213 -0.84 -13.30 6.50
N GLY A 214 -2.05 -13.80 6.71
CA GLY A 214 -3.10 -13.89 5.69
C GLY A 214 -3.33 -12.55 5.02
N ILE A 215 -3.54 -11.51 5.82
CA ILE A 215 -3.72 -10.13 5.35
C ILE A 215 -2.50 -9.63 4.57
N ILE A 216 -1.28 -9.85 5.09
CA ILE A 216 -0.03 -9.43 4.41
C ILE A 216 0.12 -10.12 3.05
N LEU A 217 -0.08 -11.44 2.97
CA LEU A 217 -0.05 -12.19 1.72
C LEU A 217 -1.09 -11.65 0.74
N MET A 218 -2.34 -11.50 1.19
CA MET A 218 -3.44 -11.01 0.34
C MET A 218 -3.18 -9.59 -0.18
N ALA A 219 -2.65 -8.69 0.65
CA ALA A 219 -2.27 -7.34 0.24
C ALA A 219 -1.10 -7.34 -0.75
N LEU A 220 -0.07 -8.17 -0.53
CA LEU A 220 1.03 -8.35 -1.47
C LEU A 220 0.52 -8.79 -2.86
N LEU A 221 -0.33 -9.80 -2.91
CA LEU A 221 -0.94 -10.30 -4.16
C LEU A 221 -1.79 -9.20 -4.84
N TRP A 222 -2.57 -8.42 -4.06
CA TRP A 222 -3.44 -7.36 -4.55
C TRP A 222 -2.65 -6.23 -5.21
N PHE A 223 -1.70 -5.63 -4.50
CA PHE A 223 -0.93 -4.50 -5.02
C PHE A 223 0.12 -4.91 -6.06
N ALA A 224 0.52 -6.18 -6.10
CA ALA A 224 1.26 -6.73 -7.24
C ALA A 224 0.41 -6.92 -8.50
N GLY A 225 -0.93 -6.82 -8.41
CA GLY A 225 -1.84 -6.82 -9.55
C GLY A 225 -2.14 -8.22 -10.11
N LEU A 226 -2.19 -9.24 -9.25
CA LEU A 226 -2.56 -10.59 -9.67
C LEU A 226 -4.07 -10.71 -9.98
N PRO A 227 -4.51 -11.68 -10.81
CA PRO A 227 -5.92 -11.81 -11.17
C PRO A 227 -6.77 -12.33 -9.99
N VAL A 228 -7.99 -11.81 -9.86
CA VAL A 228 -8.95 -12.09 -8.77
C VAL A 228 -9.16 -13.61 -8.51
N LYS A 229 -9.05 -14.45 -9.54
CA LYS A 229 -9.13 -15.92 -9.41
C LYS A 229 -8.12 -16.50 -8.41
N VAL A 230 -6.93 -15.91 -8.29
CA VAL A 230 -5.89 -16.32 -7.33
C VAL A 230 -6.32 -16.04 -5.89
N PHE A 231 -7.02 -14.93 -5.66
CA PHE A 231 -7.55 -14.56 -4.35
C PHE A 231 -8.57 -15.58 -3.89
N GLY A 232 -9.46 -16.02 -4.79
CA GLY A 232 -10.37 -17.13 -4.54
C GLY A 232 -9.64 -18.42 -4.12
N SER A 233 -8.54 -18.79 -4.79
CA SER A 233 -7.75 -19.97 -4.39
C SER A 233 -7.03 -19.82 -3.05
N VAL A 234 -6.47 -18.64 -2.72
CA VAL A 234 -5.77 -18.41 -1.45
C VAL A 234 -6.75 -18.31 -0.28
N VAL A 235 -7.88 -17.62 -0.45
CA VAL A 235 -8.95 -17.56 0.55
C VAL A 235 -9.59 -18.93 0.75
N GLY A 236 -9.86 -19.68 -0.33
CA GLY A 236 -10.37 -21.04 -0.26
C GLY A 236 -9.41 -22.01 0.45
N GLY A 237 -8.11 -21.90 0.17
CA GLY A 237 -7.08 -22.69 0.87
C GLY A 237 -6.96 -22.34 2.35
N LEU A 238 -6.98 -21.05 2.70
CA LEU A 238 -6.92 -20.60 4.09
C LEU A 238 -8.19 -20.98 4.87
N PHE A 239 -9.37 -20.89 4.23
CA PHE A 239 -10.63 -21.35 4.79
C PHE A 239 -10.63 -22.86 5.02
N LEU A 240 -10.19 -23.66 4.04
CA LEU A 240 -10.07 -25.11 4.18
C LEU A 240 -9.11 -25.49 5.32
N ALA A 241 -7.95 -24.83 5.42
CA ALA A 241 -7.02 -25.03 6.51
C ALA A 241 -7.64 -24.67 7.88
N ALA A 242 -8.40 -23.57 7.95
CA ALA A 242 -9.12 -23.17 9.16
C ALA A 242 -10.21 -24.19 9.56
N VAL A 243 -10.97 -24.73 8.60
CA VAL A 243 -11.97 -25.80 8.84
C VAL A 243 -11.30 -27.07 9.35
N VAL A 244 -10.22 -27.54 8.69
CA VAL A 244 -9.46 -28.73 9.15
C VAL A 244 -8.92 -28.53 10.56
N LEU A 245 -8.37 -27.35 10.88
CA LEU A 245 -7.90 -26.99 12.22
C LEU A 245 -9.05 -26.91 13.25
N ALA A 246 -10.22 -26.40 12.87
CA ALA A 246 -11.38 -26.28 13.76
C ALA A 246 -12.01 -27.65 14.08
N LEU A 247 -11.99 -28.58 13.13
CA LEU A 247 -12.46 -29.96 13.32
C LEU A 247 -11.48 -30.84 14.13
N THR A 248 -10.20 -30.45 14.20
CA THR A 248 -9.14 -31.22 14.90
C THR A 248 -8.71 -30.63 16.24
N ALA A 249 -8.95 -29.34 16.51
CA ALA A 249 -8.57 -28.67 17.74
C ALA A 249 -9.78 -28.03 18.46
N GLY A 250 -10.37 -28.77 19.41
CA GLY A 250 -11.64 -28.43 20.08
C GLY A 250 -11.71 -27.09 20.85
N TYR A 251 -10.59 -26.40 21.07
CA TYR A 251 -10.59 -25.06 21.68
C TYR A 251 -10.99 -23.95 20.70
N ARG A 252 -10.74 -24.13 19.38
CA ARG A 252 -10.99 -23.08 18.37
C ARG A 252 -12.44 -23.06 17.88
N SER A 253 -13.13 -24.20 17.94
CA SER A 253 -14.57 -24.30 17.63
C SER A 253 -15.43 -23.54 18.63
N ALA A 254 -15.08 -23.54 19.92
CA ALA A 254 -15.85 -22.88 20.98
C ALA A 254 -16.07 -21.37 20.73
N ARG A 255 -15.02 -20.62 20.34
CA ARG A 255 -15.15 -19.17 20.04
C ARG A 255 -16.07 -18.88 18.85
N ILE A 256 -16.07 -19.74 17.83
CA ILE A 256 -16.94 -19.60 16.65
C ILE A 256 -18.38 -19.97 17.00
N GLN A 257 -18.58 -21.07 17.72
CA GLN A 257 -19.90 -21.52 18.16
C GLN A 257 -20.58 -20.51 19.09
N GLN A 258 -19.82 -19.83 19.96
CA GLN A 258 -20.34 -18.76 20.81
C GLN A 258 -20.59 -17.45 20.07
N TRP A 259 -19.77 -17.08 19.08
CA TRP A 259 -20.09 -15.92 18.23
C TRP A 259 -21.40 -16.15 17.45
N LEU A 260 -21.66 -17.39 17.00
CA LEU A 260 -22.93 -17.79 16.40
C LEU A 260 -24.09 -17.91 17.40
N ASN A 261 -23.81 -18.33 18.66
CA ASN A 261 -24.81 -18.47 19.73
C ASN A 261 -24.38 -17.73 21.01
N PRO A 262 -24.46 -16.38 21.07
CA PRO A 262 -23.88 -15.60 22.18
C PRO A 262 -24.48 -15.88 23.57
N GLY A 263 -25.71 -16.38 23.63
CA GLY A 263 -26.38 -16.75 24.89
C GLY A 263 -26.04 -18.13 25.44
N SER A 264 -25.25 -18.95 24.72
CA SER A 264 -24.99 -20.36 25.09
C SER A 264 -24.08 -20.54 26.30
N ASP A 265 -23.23 -19.55 26.60
CA ASP A 265 -22.29 -19.57 27.74
C ASP A 265 -21.97 -18.13 28.19
N PRO A 266 -22.83 -17.51 29.04
CA PRO A 266 -22.68 -16.11 29.44
C PRO A 266 -21.58 -15.82 30.49
N GLN A 267 -20.92 -16.87 31.01
CA GLN A 267 -19.92 -16.79 32.09
C GLN A 267 -18.55 -17.39 31.72
N GLY A 268 -18.48 -18.31 30.75
CA GLY A 268 -17.24 -18.81 30.18
C GLY A 268 -16.74 -17.95 29.01
N THR A 269 -16.43 -18.55 27.86
CA THR A 269 -15.67 -17.84 26.81
C THR A 269 -16.43 -16.71 26.09
N GLY A 270 -17.75 -16.57 26.30
CA GLY A 270 -18.55 -15.43 25.82
C GLY A 270 -18.50 -14.19 26.74
N TYR A 271 -18.02 -14.35 27.98
CA TYR A 271 -18.02 -13.31 29.01
C TYR A 271 -17.29 -12.04 28.59
N GLN A 272 -16.07 -12.16 28.05
CA GLN A 272 -15.24 -11.02 27.63
C GLN A 272 -15.93 -10.15 26.57
N SER A 273 -16.51 -10.77 25.53
CA SER A 273 -17.22 -10.07 24.46
C SER A 273 -18.46 -9.31 24.96
N ARG A 274 -19.24 -9.95 25.84
CA ARG A 274 -20.42 -9.33 26.44
C ARG A 274 -20.04 -8.16 27.34
N GLN A 275 -18.95 -8.31 28.10
CA GLN A 275 -18.46 -7.27 28.99
C GLN A 275 -17.85 -6.07 28.24
N ALA A 276 -17.19 -6.31 27.11
CA ALA A 276 -16.74 -5.25 26.22
C ALA A 276 -17.91 -4.39 25.71
N LEU A 277 -19.02 -5.02 25.31
CA LEU A 277 -20.24 -4.33 24.90
C LEU A 277 -20.89 -3.51 26.03
N TYR A 278 -20.91 -4.01 27.27
CA TYR A 278 -21.40 -3.25 28.42
C TYR A 278 -20.53 -2.02 28.72
N SER A 279 -19.20 -2.16 28.66
CA SER A 279 -18.25 -1.04 28.85
C SER A 279 -18.45 0.05 27.79
N LEU A 280 -18.69 -0.35 26.53
CA LEU A 280 -19.04 0.58 25.43
C LEU A 280 -20.38 1.28 25.64
N ALA A 281 -21.37 0.61 26.24
CA ALA A 281 -22.67 1.19 26.55
C ALA A 281 -22.59 2.21 27.69
N ASP A 282 -21.86 1.89 28.76
CA ASP A 282 -21.70 2.74 29.95
C ASP A 282 -21.01 4.09 29.64
N GLY A 283 -20.11 4.13 28.64
CA GLY A 283 -19.40 5.36 28.25
C GLY A 283 -20.24 6.40 27.51
N GLY A 284 -21.37 6.02 26.91
CA GLY A 284 -22.24 6.94 26.18
C GLY A 284 -21.51 7.79 25.11
N LEU A 285 -21.85 9.08 25.01
CA LEU A 285 -21.27 9.97 23.99
C LEU A 285 -19.87 10.50 24.35
N PHE A 286 -19.63 10.86 25.61
CA PHE A 286 -18.45 11.60 26.06
C PHE A 286 -17.52 10.83 27.01
N GLY A 287 -17.93 9.64 27.46
CA GLY A 287 -17.19 8.82 28.41
C GLY A 287 -17.47 9.18 29.86
N LEU A 288 -17.04 8.28 30.76
CA LEU A 288 -17.04 8.50 32.22
C LEU A 288 -15.86 9.37 32.68
N GLY A 289 -14.89 9.63 31.80
CA GLY A 289 -13.65 10.34 32.09
C GLY A 289 -12.44 9.41 32.18
N LEU A 290 -11.25 9.93 31.84
CA LEU A 290 -9.99 9.21 31.96
C LEU A 290 -9.75 8.74 33.39
N GLY A 291 -9.37 7.48 33.55
CA GLY A 291 -9.15 6.86 34.85
C GLY A 291 -10.40 6.18 35.44
N GLN A 292 -11.61 6.57 35.04
CA GLN A 292 -12.86 6.23 35.73
C GLN A 292 -13.56 4.95 35.24
N SER A 293 -13.01 4.22 34.26
CA SER A 293 -13.62 2.96 33.80
C SER A 293 -13.68 1.92 34.92
N ARG A 294 -14.86 1.32 35.09
CA ARG A 294 -15.15 0.24 36.06
C ARG A 294 -14.66 -1.12 35.55
N ALA A 295 -14.56 -1.30 34.23
CA ALA A 295 -14.09 -2.54 33.61
C ALA A 295 -12.68 -2.99 34.07
N LYS A 296 -11.87 -2.04 34.57
CA LYS A 296 -10.51 -2.25 35.11
C LYS A 296 -10.43 -3.09 36.38
N TRP A 297 -11.51 -3.16 37.16
CA TRP A 297 -11.55 -3.88 38.44
C TRP A 297 -11.71 -5.39 38.22
N SER A 298 -10.88 -5.95 37.32
CA SER A 298 -10.94 -7.32 36.79
C SER A 298 -12.30 -7.73 36.19
N TYR A 299 -13.20 -6.78 35.96
CA TYR A 299 -14.52 -7.02 35.39
C TYR A 299 -14.40 -7.45 33.91
N LEU A 300 -13.46 -6.87 33.15
CA LEU A 300 -13.10 -7.26 31.78
C LEU A 300 -11.68 -7.87 31.70
N PRO A 301 -11.53 -9.20 31.64
CA PRO A 301 -10.23 -9.87 31.56
C PRO A 301 -9.45 -9.48 30.29
N ASN A 302 -8.12 -9.30 30.43
CA ASN A 302 -7.21 -8.85 29.35
C ASN A 302 -7.59 -7.50 28.71
N ALA A 303 -8.31 -6.62 29.43
CA ALA A 303 -8.72 -5.29 28.96
C ALA A 303 -7.56 -4.44 28.43
N HIS A 304 -6.38 -4.54 29.05
CA HIS A 304 -5.19 -3.78 28.67
C HIS A 304 -4.60 -4.20 27.30
N ASN A 305 -4.87 -5.42 26.82
CA ASN A 305 -4.34 -5.96 25.57
C ASN A 305 -5.44 -6.07 24.50
N ASP A 306 -6.29 -7.10 24.59
CA ASP A 306 -7.19 -7.46 23.48
C ASP A 306 -8.46 -6.59 23.40
N PHE A 307 -8.90 -6.03 24.53
CA PHE A 307 -10.17 -5.28 24.63
C PHE A 307 -10.00 -3.78 24.98
N ILE A 308 -8.81 -3.20 24.75
CA ILE A 308 -8.54 -1.80 25.14
C ILE A 308 -9.48 -0.79 24.48
N PHE A 309 -10.02 -1.11 23.31
CA PHE A 309 -11.02 -0.28 22.62
C PHE A 309 -12.35 -0.17 23.39
N ALA A 310 -12.71 -1.16 24.21
CA ALA A 310 -13.85 -1.08 25.11
C ALA A 310 -13.62 -0.07 26.24
N ILE A 311 -12.41 -0.06 26.82
CA ILE A 311 -11.99 0.92 27.84
C ILE A 311 -11.94 2.32 27.24
N ILE A 312 -11.49 2.47 25.99
CA ILE A 312 -11.53 3.75 25.27
C ILE A 312 -12.97 4.25 25.14
N GLY A 313 -13.92 3.39 24.77
CA GLY A 313 -15.33 3.78 24.69
C GLY A 313 -15.95 4.09 26.06
N GLU A 314 -15.57 3.37 27.11
CA GLU A 314 -16.06 3.65 28.47
C GLU A 314 -15.52 4.99 29.01
N GLU A 315 -14.22 5.27 28.85
CA GLU A 315 -13.58 6.47 29.41
C GLU A 315 -13.72 7.73 28.57
N LEU A 316 -13.72 7.61 27.24
CA LEU A 316 -13.74 8.72 26.28
C LEU A 316 -15.01 8.77 25.41
N GLY A 317 -15.93 7.82 25.61
CA GLY A 317 -17.20 7.75 24.90
C GLY A 317 -17.08 7.44 23.42
N LEU A 318 -18.21 7.56 22.73
CA LEU A 318 -18.28 7.51 21.27
C LEU A 318 -17.31 8.50 20.59
N VAL A 319 -17.08 9.69 21.18
CA VAL A 319 -16.13 10.67 20.64
C VAL A 319 -14.70 10.12 20.62
N GLY A 320 -14.25 9.47 21.70
CA GLY A 320 -12.94 8.80 21.75
C GLY A 320 -12.81 7.67 20.72
N CYS A 321 -13.83 6.81 20.62
CA CYS A 321 -13.89 5.76 19.61
C CYS A 321 -13.79 6.30 18.17
N ILE A 322 -14.55 7.35 17.85
CA ILE A 322 -14.51 8.02 16.54
C ILE A 322 -13.13 8.66 16.29
N ALA A 323 -12.48 9.24 17.30
CA ALA A 323 -11.15 9.81 17.16
C ALA A 323 -10.10 8.73 16.81
N VAL A 324 -10.13 7.57 17.48
CA VAL A 324 -9.25 6.42 17.18
C VAL A 324 -9.50 5.88 15.77
N ILE A 325 -10.76 5.66 15.39
CA ILE A 325 -11.13 5.24 14.02
C ILE A 325 -10.66 6.28 12.99
N GLY A 326 -10.81 7.57 13.30
CA GLY A 326 -10.36 8.68 12.46
C GLY A 326 -8.84 8.72 12.26
N LEU A 327 -8.05 8.40 13.31
CA LEU A 327 -6.59 8.29 13.21
C LEU A 327 -6.16 7.12 12.31
N PHE A 328 -6.80 5.95 12.42
CA PHE A 328 -6.56 4.84 11.48
C PHE A 328 -7.03 5.18 10.06
N GLY A 329 -8.16 5.86 9.89
CA GLY A 329 -8.63 6.35 8.59
C GLY A 329 -7.63 7.34 7.95
N LEU A 330 -7.04 8.24 8.74
CA LEU A 330 -6.01 9.16 8.30
C LEU A 330 -4.70 8.44 7.94
N LEU A 331 -4.32 7.39 8.68
CA LEU A 331 -3.19 6.53 8.32
C LEU A 331 -3.41 5.87 6.96
N VAL A 332 -4.60 5.32 6.72
CA VAL A 332 -4.97 4.65 5.46
C VAL A 332 -4.96 5.63 4.29
N PHE A 333 -5.61 6.78 4.44
CA PHE A 333 -5.58 7.85 3.45
C PHE A 333 -4.15 8.23 3.08
N THR A 334 -3.28 8.40 4.08
CA THR A 334 -1.89 8.81 3.88
C THR A 334 -1.06 7.70 3.23
N GLY A 335 -1.19 6.46 3.69
CA GLY A 335 -0.48 5.30 3.14
C GLY A 335 -0.86 5.04 1.68
N LEU A 336 -2.15 5.09 1.34
CA LEU A 336 -2.62 4.94 -0.04
C LEU A 336 -2.21 6.13 -0.92
N ARG A 337 -2.19 7.36 -0.40
CA ARG A 337 -1.64 8.54 -1.09
C ARG A 337 -0.18 8.34 -1.48
N ILE A 338 0.66 7.88 -0.55
CA ILE A 338 2.08 7.58 -0.80
C ILE A 338 2.22 6.45 -1.82
N ALA A 339 1.48 5.35 -1.67
CA ALA A 339 1.52 4.24 -2.62
C ALA A 339 1.11 4.67 -4.05
N ALA A 340 0.15 5.58 -4.19
CA ALA A 340 -0.22 6.13 -5.49
C ALA A 340 0.91 6.96 -6.12
N ARG A 341 1.55 7.82 -5.32
CA ARG A 341 2.52 8.85 -5.75
C ARG A 341 3.96 8.37 -5.91
N VAL A 342 4.39 7.36 -5.16
CA VAL A 342 5.78 6.86 -5.25
C VAL A 342 6.01 6.08 -6.57
N PRO A 343 7.07 6.39 -7.33
CA PRO A 343 7.33 5.76 -8.63
C PRO A 343 7.93 4.35 -8.57
N ASP A 344 8.64 3.99 -7.48
CA ASP A 344 9.29 2.68 -7.35
C ASP A 344 8.26 1.56 -7.05
N PRO A 345 8.12 0.53 -7.90
CA PRO A 345 7.15 -0.54 -7.70
C PRO A 345 7.31 -1.32 -6.38
N PHE A 346 8.54 -1.46 -5.87
CA PHE A 346 8.80 -2.11 -4.59
C PHE A 346 8.21 -1.29 -3.44
N MET A 347 8.49 0.02 -3.43
CA MET A 347 8.00 0.92 -2.40
C MET A 347 6.48 1.01 -2.43
N LYS A 348 5.89 1.06 -3.64
CA LYS A 348 4.44 1.05 -3.87
C LYS A 348 3.75 -0.17 -3.26
N ILE A 349 4.23 -1.38 -3.57
CA ILE A 349 3.68 -2.61 -3.00
C ILE A 349 3.88 -2.62 -1.47
N LEU A 350 5.09 -2.32 -0.99
CA LEU A 350 5.41 -2.38 0.44
C LEU A 350 4.58 -1.43 1.30
N VAL A 351 4.44 -0.16 0.87
CA VAL A 351 3.62 0.85 1.56
C VAL A 351 2.17 0.39 1.63
N ALA A 352 1.62 -0.08 0.51
CA ALA A 352 0.23 -0.50 0.44
C ALA A 352 -0.04 -1.76 1.29
N THR A 353 0.88 -2.74 1.27
CA THR A 353 0.84 -3.93 2.15
C THR A 353 0.89 -3.56 3.63
N PHE A 354 1.83 -2.71 4.05
CA PHE A 354 1.90 -2.27 5.46
C PHE A 354 0.66 -1.49 5.89
N THR A 355 0.13 -0.62 5.01
CA THR A 355 -1.08 0.17 5.28
C THR A 355 -2.29 -0.74 5.47
N VAL A 356 -2.49 -1.73 4.58
CA VAL A 356 -3.60 -2.68 4.67
C VAL A 356 -3.44 -3.64 5.85
N TRP A 357 -2.23 -4.07 6.19
CA TRP A 357 -1.99 -4.90 7.38
C TRP A 357 -2.39 -4.17 8.66
N ILE A 358 -1.88 -2.95 8.89
CA ILE A 358 -2.22 -2.17 10.10
C ILE A 358 -3.73 -1.88 10.16
N LEU A 359 -4.34 -1.48 9.03
CA LEU A 359 -5.78 -1.24 8.95
C LEU A 359 -6.60 -2.49 9.31
N ALA A 360 -6.34 -3.63 8.66
CA ALA A 360 -7.16 -4.81 8.84
C ALA A 360 -6.97 -5.40 10.24
N GLN A 361 -5.78 -5.31 10.83
CA GLN A 361 -5.57 -5.67 12.24
C GLN A 361 -6.39 -4.77 13.18
N ALA A 362 -6.39 -3.45 12.97
CA ALA A 362 -7.20 -2.53 13.76
C ALA A 362 -8.71 -2.74 13.56
N ALA A 363 -9.16 -2.96 12.32
CA ALA A 363 -10.55 -3.21 11.97
C ALA A 363 -11.06 -4.55 12.54
N ILE A 364 -10.22 -5.59 12.57
CA ILE A 364 -10.57 -6.86 13.22
C ILE A 364 -10.65 -6.69 14.74
N ASN A 365 -9.70 -6.00 15.37
CA ASN A 365 -9.73 -5.71 16.80
C ASN A 365 -11.03 -4.98 17.18
N ILE A 366 -11.26 -3.81 16.59
CA ILE A 366 -12.46 -3.01 16.83
C ILE A 366 -13.72 -3.84 16.52
N GLY A 367 -13.71 -4.59 15.41
CA GLY A 367 -14.83 -5.43 14.98
C GLY A 367 -15.25 -6.49 15.98
N TYR A 368 -14.32 -7.20 16.64
CA TYR A 368 -14.72 -8.17 17.68
C TYR A 368 -15.06 -7.49 19.01
N VAL A 369 -14.43 -6.35 19.34
CA VAL A 369 -14.77 -5.59 20.55
C VAL A 369 -16.21 -5.06 20.51
N ILE A 370 -16.70 -4.66 19.32
CA ILE A 370 -18.10 -4.26 19.10
C ILE A 370 -19.03 -5.42 18.69
N GLY A 371 -18.56 -6.68 18.77
CA GLY A 371 -19.37 -7.88 18.52
C GLY A 371 -19.65 -8.25 17.05
N LEU A 372 -19.16 -7.49 16.07
CA LEU A 372 -19.32 -7.82 14.64
C LEU A 372 -18.49 -9.03 14.17
N LEU A 373 -17.42 -9.39 14.90
CA LEU A 373 -16.51 -10.49 14.58
C LEU A 373 -16.24 -11.39 15.80
N PRO A 374 -15.84 -12.66 15.61
CA PRO A 374 -15.38 -13.51 16.70
C PRO A 374 -14.05 -13.01 17.30
N VAL A 375 -13.82 -13.27 18.59
CA VAL A 375 -12.61 -12.82 19.32
C VAL A 375 -11.35 -13.51 18.81
N THR A 376 -10.52 -12.76 18.08
CA THR A 376 -9.30 -13.27 17.43
C THR A 376 -8.03 -13.16 18.29
N GLY A 377 -8.03 -12.32 19.34
CA GLY A 377 -6.83 -12.01 20.12
C GLY A 377 -5.81 -11.14 19.36
N LEU A 378 -6.29 -10.30 18.43
CA LEU A 378 -5.46 -9.34 17.71
C LEU A 378 -5.47 -8.00 18.42
N GLN A 379 -4.33 -7.63 19.00
CA GLN A 379 -4.10 -6.33 19.64
C GLN A 379 -4.28 -5.15 18.65
N LEU A 380 -4.80 -4.02 19.16
CA LEU A 380 -4.98 -2.77 18.43
C LEU A 380 -3.61 -2.07 18.22
N PRO A 381 -3.13 -1.88 16.98
CA PRO A 381 -1.77 -1.39 16.74
C PRO A 381 -1.47 -0.03 17.40
N LEU A 382 -0.31 0.08 18.07
CA LEU A 382 0.14 1.20 18.93
C LEU A 382 -0.70 1.49 20.18
N VAL A 383 -1.95 1.02 20.27
CA VAL A 383 -2.87 1.40 21.34
C VAL A 383 -2.88 0.36 22.45
N SER A 384 -3.00 -0.93 22.11
CA SER A 384 -2.97 -2.04 23.06
C SER A 384 -1.61 -2.23 23.74
N ALA A 385 -1.62 -2.79 24.95
CA ALA A 385 -0.40 -3.24 25.62
C ALA A 385 0.23 -4.40 24.86
N GLY A 386 1.47 -4.23 24.39
CA GLY A 386 2.12 -5.21 23.53
C GLY A 386 3.50 -4.74 23.10
N GLY A 387 4.50 -5.06 23.91
CA GLY A 387 5.84 -4.48 23.78
C GLY A 387 6.48 -4.66 22.41
N THR A 388 6.64 -5.91 21.96
CA THR A 388 7.25 -6.19 20.64
C THR A 388 6.41 -5.60 19.50
N SER A 389 5.08 -5.73 19.52
CA SER A 389 4.25 -5.23 18.42
C SER A 389 4.20 -3.70 18.36
N THR A 390 4.25 -3.01 19.51
CA THR A 390 4.39 -1.54 19.57
C THR A 390 5.71 -1.11 18.92
N ALA A 391 6.83 -1.75 19.30
CA ALA A 391 8.14 -1.45 18.75
C ALA A 391 8.23 -1.73 17.22
N ILE A 392 7.63 -2.84 16.77
CA ILE A 392 7.60 -3.23 15.35
C ILE A 392 6.62 -2.37 14.54
N THR A 393 5.48 -1.95 15.10
CA THR A 393 4.56 -1.03 14.43
C THR A 393 5.19 0.35 14.26
N LEU A 394 5.96 0.83 15.26
CA LEU A 394 6.76 2.05 15.13
C LEU A 394 7.88 1.91 14.09
N LEU A 395 8.56 0.76 14.00
CA LEU A 395 9.50 0.47 12.91
C LEU A 395 8.80 0.59 11.53
N VAL A 396 7.63 -0.01 11.36
CA VAL A 396 6.84 0.02 10.12
C VAL A 396 6.41 1.45 9.77
N LEU A 397 5.92 2.23 10.73
CA LEU A 397 5.55 3.63 10.52
C LEU A 397 6.75 4.51 10.19
N GLY A 398 7.92 4.22 10.77
CA GLY A 398 9.19 4.87 10.39
C GLY A 398 9.60 4.56 8.95
N LEU A 399 9.39 3.32 8.48
CA LEU A 399 9.59 2.94 7.08
C LEU A 399 8.59 3.64 6.15
N LEU A 400 7.31 3.71 6.53
CA LEU A 400 6.29 4.44 5.76
C LEU A 400 6.64 5.94 5.65
N ALA A 401 7.07 6.56 6.75
CA ALA A 401 7.53 7.95 6.77
C ALA A 401 8.79 8.14 5.91
N ASN A 402 9.76 7.23 5.94
CA ASN A 402 10.93 7.26 5.05
C ASN A 402 10.53 7.19 3.57
N ILE A 403 9.65 6.24 3.22
CA ILE A 403 9.19 6.07 1.84
C ILE A 403 8.38 7.27 1.35
N SER A 404 7.60 7.95 2.21
CA SER A 404 6.90 9.20 1.84
C SER A 404 7.84 10.30 1.33
N ARG A 405 9.10 10.34 1.81
CA ARG A 405 10.10 11.31 1.33
C ARG A 405 10.55 11.03 -0.11
N HIS A 406 10.25 9.85 -0.65
CA HIS A 406 10.53 9.45 -2.03
C HIS A 406 9.38 9.75 -3.01
N GLU A 407 8.32 10.46 -2.57
CA GLU A 407 7.34 11.07 -3.48
C GLU A 407 8.02 12.13 -4.36
N PRO A 408 7.70 12.27 -5.68
CA PRO A 408 8.42 13.17 -6.57
C PRO A 408 8.45 14.64 -6.11
N GLU A 409 7.33 15.13 -5.57
CA GLU A 409 7.20 16.47 -4.99
C GLU A 409 8.11 16.63 -3.75
N ALA A 410 8.13 15.63 -2.86
CA ALA A 410 8.97 15.60 -1.67
C ALA A 410 10.46 15.66 -2.04
N VAL A 411 10.90 14.84 -3.01
CA VAL A 411 12.29 14.82 -3.49
C VAL A 411 12.70 16.19 -4.04
N ALA A 412 11.85 16.86 -4.83
CA ALA A 412 12.12 18.19 -5.37
C ALA A 412 12.18 19.29 -4.28
N ALA A 413 11.31 19.23 -3.27
CA ALA A 413 11.35 20.15 -2.14
C ALA A 413 12.61 19.96 -1.28
N LEU A 414 12.98 18.72 -0.98
CA LEU A 414 14.18 18.40 -0.20
C LEU A 414 15.46 18.81 -0.96
N ALA A 415 15.52 18.55 -2.27
CA ALA A 415 16.65 18.95 -3.12
C ALA A 415 16.81 20.48 -3.26
N SER A 416 15.73 21.25 -3.11
CA SER A 416 15.76 22.73 -3.10
C SER A 416 16.00 23.34 -1.70
N GLY A 417 16.41 22.52 -0.72
CA GLY A 417 16.75 23.00 0.63
C GLY A 417 15.54 23.27 1.54
N HIS A 418 14.31 22.91 1.13
CA HIS A 418 13.10 23.01 1.95
C HIS A 418 13.00 21.87 2.99
N ASP A 419 14.13 21.50 3.60
CA ASP A 419 14.18 20.63 4.76
C ASP A 419 13.52 21.34 5.95
N GLY A 420 12.32 20.86 6.30
CA GLY A 420 11.60 21.31 7.50
C GLY A 420 12.42 21.10 8.77
N LYS A 421 12.14 21.89 9.82
CA LYS A 421 12.89 21.90 11.09
C LYS A 421 13.16 20.49 11.64
N PHE A 422 12.19 19.59 11.53
CA PHE A 422 12.27 18.19 11.98
C PHE A 422 13.29 17.34 11.18
N GLY A 423 13.33 17.49 9.85
CA GLY A 423 14.29 16.78 9.00
C GLY A 423 15.73 17.23 9.25
N ARG A 424 15.92 18.54 9.47
CA ARG A 424 17.20 19.14 9.84
C ARG A 424 17.68 18.68 11.23
N LEU A 425 16.79 18.68 12.22
CA LEU A 425 17.08 18.19 13.58
C LEU A 425 17.53 16.72 13.56
N LEU A 426 16.81 15.87 12.82
CA LEU A 426 17.13 14.45 12.69
C LEU A 426 18.25 14.13 11.68
N ARG A 427 18.86 15.13 11.04
CA ARG A 427 19.90 14.98 9.99
C ARG A 427 19.56 13.88 8.97
N LEU A 428 18.34 13.92 8.44
CA LEU A 428 17.85 12.86 7.56
C LEU A 428 18.53 12.94 6.18
N PRO A 429 18.97 11.80 5.59
CA PRO A 429 19.59 11.80 4.26
C PRO A 429 18.57 12.25 3.20
N VAL A 430 19.02 13.01 2.20
CA VAL A 430 18.19 13.39 1.05
C VAL A 430 17.91 12.15 0.20
N PRO A 431 16.64 11.83 -0.12
CA PRO A 431 16.28 10.65 -0.88
C PRO A 431 16.74 10.75 -2.35
N GLU A 432 17.30 9.66 -2.89
CA GLU A 432 17.69 9.60 -4.31
C GLU A 432 16.44 9.53 -5.21
N PRO A 433 16.35 10.33 -6.30
CA PRO A 433 15.30 10.19 -7.30
C PRO A 433 15.30 8.79 -7.94
N TYR A 434 14.13 8.15 -8.02
CA TYR A 434 13.99 6.86 -8.69
C TYR A 434 14.27 7.00 -10.19
N SER A 435 15.24 6.23 -10.70
CA SER A 435 15.54 6.12 -12.13
C SER A 435 15.27 4.70 -12.61
N PRO A 436 14.32 4.47 -13.54
CA PRO A 436 14.04 3.13 -14.06
C PRO A 436 15.24 2.54 -14.81
N VAL A 437 16.06 3.38 -15.45
CA VAL A 437 17.27 2.96 -16.17
C VAL A 437 18.37 2.51 -15.20
N LYS A 438 18.64 3.28 -14.14
CA LYS A 438 19.58 2.81 -13.10
C LYS A 438 19.05 1.55 -12.40
N ALA A 439 17.74 1.45 -12.19
CA ALA A 439 17.12 0.28 -11.59
C ALA A 439 17.13 -0.96 -12.49
N SER A 440 17.17 -0.84 -13.82
CA SER A 440 17.37 -1.99 -14.72
C SER A 440 18.86 -2.34 -14.85
N GLN A 441 19.74 -1.35 -14.98
CA GLN A 441 21.20 -1.54 -15.03
C GLN A 441 21.74 -2.23 -13.76
N ALA A 442 21.34 -1.79 -12.56
CA ALA A 442 21.77 -2.40 -11.30
C ALA A 442 21.23 -3.82 -11.07
N ARG A 443 20.26 -4.28 -11.86
CA ARG A 443 19.80 -5.68 -11.89
C ARG A 443 20.59 -6.54 -12.88
N GLY A 444 21.21 -5.94 -13.89
CA GLY A 444 22.21 -6.57 -14.72
C GLY A 444 23.53 -6.70 -13.96
N GLY A 445 23.71 -7.80 -13.23
CA GLY A 445 25.03 -8.21 -12.74
C GLY A 445 26.06 -8.33 -13.88
N PRO A 446 27.37 -8.36 -13.58
CA PRO A 446 28.41 -8.36 -14.61
C PRO A 446 28.15 -9.50 -15.60
N ARG A 447 28.06 -9.15 -16.89
CA ARG A 447 28.00 -10.14 -17.97
C ARG A 447 29.22 -11.06 -17.81
N GLY A 448 28.99 -12.36 -17.69
CA GLY A 448 30.08 -13.33 -17.60
C GLY A 448 31.05 -13.17 -18.77
N PRO A 449 32.35 -13.42 -18.56
CA PRO A 449 33.34 -13.30 -19.63
C PRO A 449 33.04 -14.33 -20.73
N GLY A 450 32.98 -13.89 -21.99
CA GLY A 450 32.86 -14.81 -23.12
C GLY A 450 31.74 -14.53 -24.13
N ARG A 451 31.76 -13.36 -24.77
CA ARG A 451 31.50 -13.21 -26.22
C ARG A 451 31.88 -11.81 -26.73
N SER A 452 33.15 -11.47 -26.56
CA SER A 452 33.80 -10.42 -27.35
C SER A 452 34.12 -10.95 -28.75
N GLY A 453 33.73 -10.20 -29.79
CA GLY A 453 34.28 -10.40 -31.14
C GLY A 453 33.39 -11.15 -32.15
N VAL A 454 32.29 -10.53 -32.59
CA VAL A 454 32.11 -10.22 -34.02
C VAL A 454 31.46 -8.84 -34.13
N SER A 455 32.29 -7.79 -34.07
CA SER A 455 31.89 -6.47 -34.53
C SER A 455 31.92 -6.46 -36.06
N GLY A 456 30.81 -6.85 -36.69
CA GLY A 456 30.62 -6.67 -38.13
C GLY A 456 30.72 -5.17 -38.50
N PRO A 457 31.44 -4.78 -39.56
CA PRO A 457 31.52 -3.38 -39.95
C PRO A 457 30.13 -2.83 -40.27
N ALA A 458 29.80 -1.67 -39.69
CA ALA A 458 28.53 -1.01 -39.96
C ALA A 458 28.43 -0.66 -41.45
N ALA A 459 27.39 -1.19 -42.11
CA ALA A 459 27.05 -0.83 -43.48
C ALA A 459 26.59 0.64 -43.55
N ARG A 460 27.54 1.56 -43.68
CA ARG A 460 27.28 2.92 -44.14
C ARG A 460 26.82 2.83 -45.59
N GLN A 461 25.53 3.03 -45.84
CA GLN A 461 25.01 3.31 -47.17
C GLN A 461 25.58 4.66 -47.64
N ALA A 462 26.71 4.61 -48.34
CA ALA A 462 27.24 5.75 -49.07
C ALA A 462 26.49 5.90 -50.39
N LEU A 463 26.06 7.12 -50.73
CA LEU A 463 25.59 7.41 -52.08
C LEU A 463 26.72 7.16 -53.09
N PRO A 464 26.43 6.63 -54.29
CA PRO A 464 27.45 6.37 -55.30
C PRO A 464 28.07 7.68 -55.80
N PRO A 465 29.41 7.77 -55.94
CA PRO A 465 30.07 8.97 -56.49
C PRO A 465 29.69 9.19 -57.95
N GLN A 466 29.41 10.43 -58.31
CA GLN A 466 29.23 10.85 -59.70
C GLN A 466 30.54 10.64 -60.47
N ALA A 467 30.51 9.79 -61.49
CA ALA A 467 31.62 9.64 -62.42
C ALA A 467 31.81 10.93 -63.21
N ARG A 468 32.88 11.69 -62.91
CA ARG A 468 33.32 12.82 -63.73
C ARG A 468 33.67 12.31 -65.12
N ARG A 469 32.84 12.61 -66.11
CA ARG A 469 33.14 12.41 -67.52
C ARG A 469 34.36 13.24 -67.89
N ARG A 470 35.26 12.67 -68.70
CA ARG A 470 36.32 13.42 -69.38
C ARG A 470 35.69 14.27 -70.48
N GLU A 471 36.07 15.53 -70.57
CA GLU A 471 35.81 16.37 -71.74
C GLU A 471 36.77 15.98 -72.88
N PRO A 472 36.28 16.05 -74.12
CA PRO A 472 37.12 16.47 -75.25
C PRO A 472 36.55 17.73 -75.94
N GLU A 473 37.46 18.58 -76.40
CA GLU A 473 37.17 19.78 -77.21
C GLU A 473 36.62 19.49 -78.61
N PRO A 474 36.08 20.50 -79.33
CA PRO A 474 35.05 20.29 -80.35
C PRO A 474 35.56 20.06 -81.77
N ARG A 475 34.77 19.33 -82.58
CA ARG A 475 34.79 19.41 -84.05
C ARG A 475 33.39 19.48 -84.64
N ALA A 476 33.32 20.21 -85.75
CA ALA A 476 32.16 20.87 -86.35
C ALA A 476 31.09 19.97 -86.99
N ALA A 477 30.01 20.66 -87.40
CA ALA A 477 29.07 20.37 -88.49
C ALA A 477 27.66 19.81 -88.13
N ARG A 478 26.68 20.43 -88.81
CA ARG A 478 25.21 20.16 -88.87
C ARG A 478 24.94 18.99 -89.87
N PRO A 479 23.69 18.50 -90.12
CA PRO A 479 22.37 19.06 -89.78
C PRO A 479 21.25 18.10 -89.30
N ASN A 480 20.08 18.69 -89.04
CA ASN A 480 18.75 18.08 -88.85
C ASN A 480 18.27 17.33 -90.14
N PRO A 481 17.35 16.35 -90.06
CA PRO A 481 15.93 16.70 -90.31
C PRO A 481 14.84 15.88 -89.56
N ASP A 482 13.74 16.58 -89.27
CA ASP A 482 12.31 16.25 -89.42
C ASP A 482 11.71 14.85 -89.13
N ARG A 483 10.70 14.82 -88.23
CA ARG A 483 9.26 14.51 -88.47
C ARG A 483 8.54 14.26 -87.12
N HIS A 484 7.42 14.93 -86.82
CA HIS A 484 6.02 14.50 -87.09
C HIS A 484 5.72 13.06 -86.57
N THR A 485 4.66 12.75 -85.80
CA THR A 485 3.33 13.38 -85.72
C THR A 485 2.54 13.06 -84.42
N SER A 486 1.48 13.83 -84.21
CA SER A 486 0.36 13.72 -83.24
C SER A 486 -0.33 12.36 -83.02
N GLY A 487 -0.99 12.17 -81.86
CA GLY A 487 -2.05 11.15 -81.68
C GLY A 487 -2.70 11.05 -80.28
N ARG A 488 -3.96 11.53 -80.14
CA ARG A 488 -4.92 11.37 -79.01
C ARG A 488 -6.35 11.57 -79.61
N PRO A 489 -7.49 11.27 -78.95
CA PRO A 489 -7.79 10.39 -77.79
C PRO A 489 -9.12 9.54 -77.95
N SER A 490 -9.70 9.07 -76.83
CA SER A 490 -11.12 8.64 -76.63
C SER A 490 -11.48 7.17 -77.00
N ALA A 491 -12.48 6.46 -76.41
CA ALA A 491 -13.35 6.69 -75.23
C ALA A 491 -14.14 5.40 -74.81
N ARG A 492 -14.87 5.52 -73.66
CA ARG A 492 -16.07 4.79 -73.14
C ARG A 492 -15.85 3.54 -72.26
N ASP A 493 -16.73 3.12 -71.32
CA ASP A 493 -17.79 3.65 -70.40
C ASP A 493 -18.40 2.37 -69.69
N PRO A 494 -19.23 2.39 -68.61
CA PRO A 494 -19.18 1.33 -67.57
C PRO A 494 -20.55 0.74 -67.09
N ARG A 495 -20.50 0.03 -65.95
CA ARG A 495 -21.57 -0.31 -64.96
C ARG A 495 -22.53 -1.51 -65.20
N ARG A 496 -22.66 -2.33 -64.15
CA ARG A 496 -23.87 -2.94 -63.50
C ARG A 496 -23.37 -4.08 -62.58
N GLY A 497 -24.00 -4.47 -61.46
CA GLY A 497 -25.19 -4.02 -60.72
C GLY A 497 -25.42 -4.98 -59.52
N ALA A 498 -26.15 -4.58 -58.47
CA ALA A 498 -26.38 -5.41 -57.28
C ALA A 498 -27.83 -5.34 -56.79
N ALA A 499 -28.42 -6.51 -56.51
CA ALA A 499 -29.69 -6.84 -55.82
C ALA A 499 -29.91 -8.38 -56.00
N ASP A 500 -30.69 -9.15 -55.24
CA ASP A 500 -31.61 -8.84 -54.13
C ASP A 500 -31.76 -10.06 -53.17
N MET A 501 -32.59 -9.93 -52.13
CA MET A 501 -32.82 -10.93 -51.07
C MET A 501 -33.76 -12.11 -51.43
N ALA A 502 -33.73 -13.13 -50.56
CA ALA A 502 -34.89 -13.74 -49.87
C ALA A 502 -35.36 -15.18 -50.23
N ARG A 503 -35.28 -16.03 -49.18
CA ARG A 503 -36.30 -16.99 -48.68
C ARG A 503 -36.59 -18.32 -49.42
N SER A 504 -36.16 -19.37 -48.72
CA SER A 504 -37.02 -20.44 -48.15
C SER A 504 -37.42 -21.69 -48.96
N ALA A 505 -37.65 -22.76 -48.17
CA ALA A 505 -38.39 -23.99 -48.47
C ALA A 505 -37.69 -25.12 -49.26
N ALA A 506 -37.17 -26.07 -48.48
CA ALA A 506 -37.41 -27.52 -48.58
C ALA A 506 -37.57 -28.21 -49.95
N ALA A 507 -36.73 -29.22 -50.21
CA ALA A 507 -37.16 -30.63 -50.23
C ALA A 507 -36.03 -31.63 -50.59
N ARG A 508 -35.96 -32.73 -49.82
CA ARG A 508 -35.67 -34.14 -50.25
C ARG A 508 -34.32 -34.45 -50.94
N ASP A 509 -33.90 -35.70 -51.11
CA ASP A 509 -33.93 -36.93 -50.27
C ASP A 509 -32.99 -37.96 -50.95
N ALA A 510 -31.93 -38.41 -50.26
CA ALA A 510 -31.12 -39.61 -50.57
C ALA A 510 -30.02 -39.70 -49.47
N ARG A 511 -30.05 -40.66 -48.53
CA ARG A 511 -29.67 -42.08 -48.68
C ARG A 511 -28.22 -42.21 -49.22
N SER A 512 -27.28 -42.89 -48.55
CA SER A 512 -27.44 -43.99 -47.58
C SER A 512 -26.12 -44.41 -46.90
N ARG A 513 -26.24 -45.02 -45.70
CA ARG A 513 -25.31 -46.00 -45.09
C ARG A 513 -23.90 -45.48 -44.69
N GLU A 514 -23.20 -46.02 -43.67
CA GLU A 514 -23.47 -47.18 -42.79
C GLU A 514 -22.77 -47.04 -41.41
N ARG A 515 -23.31 -47.73 -40.38
CA ARG A 515 -22.67 -48.45 -39.24
C ARG A 515 -21.33 -47.91 -38.62
N ARG A 516 -21.07 -48.05 -37.30
CA ARG A 516 -21.61 -48.97 -36.27
C ARG A 516 -21.25 -48.48 -34.84
N HIS A 517 -21.94 -49.03 -33.84
CA HIS A 517 -21.59 -48.93 -32.41
C HIS A 517 -20.26 -49.62 -32.04
N HIS A 518 -19.55 -49.02 -31.08
CA HIS A 518 -19.04 -49.56 -29.81
C HIS A 518 -17.87 -48.67 -29.35
N ARG A 519 -17.69 -48.33 -28.08
CA ARG A 519 -18.23 -48.92 -26.85
C ARG A 519 -18.44 -47.84 -25.78
#